data_AF-A0A9P9YA77-F1
#
_entry.id   AF-A0A9P9YA77-F1
#
_cell.length_a   1.000
_cell.length_b   1.000
_cell.length_c   1.000
_cell.angle_alpha   90.00
_cell.angle_beta   90.00
_cell.angle_gamma   90.00
#
_symmetry.space_group_name_H-M   'P 1'
#
loop_
_entity.id
_entity.type
_entity.pdbx_description
1 polymer ?
#
loop_
_entity_poly.entity_id
_entity_poly.type
_entity_poly.pdbx_seq_one_letter_code
_entity_poly.pdbx_strand_id
1 'polypeptide(L)'
;MDLFISKELTLTSSTGLEDVAPHCLKLLVWLRSCQEEMRSEHRHLRLSQSLIESLLKAHLYLFECYDRFGEPLADRCDSHGFFAASSTPEERRQCIRELCTAIVNTKKGETHAVVLHLMHRTFAEIQPAWSVIHELDWSEIRRSEALTSSDFISPELQQMRRLVKRIGRLSSLQHMEIALQRALKLVGFQVWLHLFRESRDSDIHSDCHLLRHMICDTLTEARSPSPACSGFLHNIYLFVSQPASEVRFWACLEHKRLAGSLSAYLSGHWSRNLPFFNLDEMQMSADAPAMDASQLPLNEAIYVTHLMVATRSPCRRQFVQQLRTILSPSSWTQLLQLLNKVAFVFS
;
A
#
# COMPACT_ATOMS: atom_id res chain seq x y z
N MET A 1 -17.54 1.78 17.56
CA MET A 1 -17.35 0.58 18.39
C MET A 1 -17.47 0.90 19.87
N ASP A 2 -16.91 2.01 20.35
CA ASP A 2 -17.02 2.47 21.74
C ASP A 2 -18.48 2.55 22.24
N LEU A 3 -19.41 3.04 21.40
CA LEU A 3 -20.85 3.06 21.71
C LEU A 3 -21.51 1.66 21.76
N PHE A 4 -21.03 0.71 20.96
CA PHE A 4 -21.52 -0.67 20.95
C PHE A 4 -21.01 -1.41 22.19
N ILE A 5 -19.72 -1.26 22.51
CA ILE A 5 -19.08 -1.85 23.70
C ILE A 5 -19.71 -1.33 25.00
N SER A 6 -20.06 -0.05 25.06
CA SER A 6 -20.66 0.56 26.26
C SER A 6 -22.16 0.28 26.44
N LYS A 7 -22.90 -0.06 25.38
CA LYS A 7 -24.36 -0.22 25.43
C LYS A 7 -24.86 -1.64 25.25
N GLU A 8 -24.12 -2.49 24.53
CA GLU A 8 -24.61 -3.80 24.07
C GLU A 8 -23.83 -4.99 24.64
N LEU A 9 -22.68 -4.75 25.29
CA LEU A 9 -21.88 -5.81 25.90
C LEU A 9 -22.16 -5.96 27.40
N THR A 10 -23.30 -6.57 27.71
CA THR A 10 -23.65 -6.96 29.08
C THR A 10 -23.95 -8.45 29.13
N LEU A 11 -23.17 -9.21 29.89
CA LEU A 11 -23.46 -10.61 30.16
C LEU A 11 -24.37 -10.69 31.39
N THR A 12 -25.60 -11.16 31.20
CA THR A 12 -26.53 -11.47 32.29
C THR A 12 -26.77 -12.98 32.34
N SER A 13 -27.30 -13.48 33.45
CA SER A 13 -27.62 -14.92 33.60
C SER A 13 -28.58 -15.43 32.52
N SER A 14 -29.36 -14.57 31.89
CA SER A 14 -30.30 -14.90 30.82
C SER A 14 -29.72 -14.87 29.40
N THR A 15 -28.49 -14.37 29.20
CA THR A 15 -27.89 -14.26 27.85
C THR A 15 -27.57 -15.65 27.29
N GLY A 16 -28.09 -15.95 26.09
CA GLY A 16 -27.86 -17.23 25.41
C GLY A 16 -26.72 -17.17 24.38
N LEU A 17 -26.31 -18.34 23.90
CA LEU A 17 -25.27 -18.47 22.87
C LEU A 17 -25.63 -17.74 21.56
N GLU A 18 -26.91 -17.77 21.19
CA GLU A 18 -27.43 -17.14 19.97
C GLU A 18 -27.34 -15.60 20.01
N ASP A 19 -27.37 -15.01 21.22
CA ASP A 19 -27.26 -13.57 21.40
C ASP A 19 -25.79 -13.12 21.38
N VAL A 20 -24.88 -13.98 21.86
CA VAL A 20 -23.47 -13.65 22.08
C VAL A 20 -22.61 -13.91 20.85
N ALA A 21 -22.89 -14.96 20.07
CA ALA A 21 -22.09 -15.30 18.89
C ALA A 21 -21.98 -14.15 17.86
N PRO A 22 -23.05 -13.39 17.53
CA PRO A 22 -22.93 -12.24 16.64
C PRO A 22 -22.07 -11.10 17.22
N HIS A 23 -22.12 -10.88 18.54
CA HIS A 23 -21.30 -9.89 19.22
C HIS A 23 -19.82 -10.29 19.18
N CYS A 24 -19.51 -11.54 19.51
CA CYS A 24 -18.17 -12.10 19.46
C CYS A 24 -17.58 -12.01 18.05
N LEU A 25 -18.33 -12.40 17.01
CA LEU A 25 -17.89 -12.27 15.62
C LEU A 25 -17.53 -10.82 15.26
N LYS A 26 -18.41 -9.87 15.58
CA LYS A 26 -18.19 -8.44 15.32
C LYS A 26 -16.97 -7.90 16.07
N LEU A 27 -16.76 -8.33 17.31
CA LEU A 27 -15.60 -7.94 18.11
C LEU A 27 -14.32 -8.56 17.59
N LEU A 28 -14.31 -9.83 17.20
CA LEU A 28 -13.13 -10.52 16.66
C LEU A 28 -12.67 -9.88 15.34
N VAL A 29 -13.61 -9.55 14.44
CA VAL A 29 -13.29 -8.83 13.19
C VAL A 29 -12.69 -7.46 13.48
N TRP A 30 -13.25 -6.72 14.44
CA TRP A 30 -12.76 -5.40 14.81
C TRP A 30 -11.39 -5.46 15.51
N LEU A 31 -11.22 -6.35 16.50
CA LEU A 31 -9.97 -6.56 17.21
C LEU A 31 -8.85 -6.94 16.25
N ARG A 32 -9.14 -7.80 15.28
CA ARG A 32 -8.19 -8.16 14.23
C ARG A 32 -7.76 -6.94 13.42
N SER A 33 -8.71 -6.11 12.96
CA SER A 33 -8.39 -4.87 12.25
C SER A 33 -7.51 -3.94 13.09
N CYS A 34 -7.76 -3.83 14.40
CA CYS A 34 -6.95 -3.02 15.30
C CYS A 34 -5.57 -3.62 15.56
N GLN A 35 -5.46 -4.94 15.70
CA GLN A 35 -4.17 -5.64 15.85
C GLN A 35 -3.32 -5.52 14.58
N GLU A 36 -3.94 -5.60 13.40
CA GLU A 36 -3.28 -5.37 12.12
C GLU A 36 -2.81 -3.92 11.98
N GLU A 37 -3.62 -2.94 12.38
CA GLU A 37 -3.24 -1.52 12.40
C GLU A 37 -2.12 -1.26 13.41
N MET A 38 -2.19 -1.83 14.61
CA MET A 38 -1.12 -1.77 15.60
C MET A 38 0.15 -2.43 15.07
N ARG A 39 0.12 -3.60 14.43
CA ARG A 39 1.32 -4.24 13.87
C ARG A 39 1.91 -3.45 12.70
N SER A 40 1.07 -2.96 11.78
CA SER A 40 1.51 -2.30 10.55
C SER A 40 1.92 -0.83 10.74
N GLU A 41 1.33 -0.14 11.72
CA GLU A 41 1.56 1.28 11.99
C GLU A 41 2.08 1.55 13.40
N HIS A 42 2.53 0.55 14.19
CA HIS A 42 2.88 0.66 15.63
C HIS A 42 3.48 2.04 16.00
N ARG A 43 4.68 2.41 15.53
CA ARG A 43 5.34 3.67 15.91
C ARG A 43 4.73 4.98 15.36
N HIS A 44 3.71 4.92 14.50
CA HIS A 44 3.02 6.08 13.92
C HIS A 44 1.56 6.19 14.34
N LEU A 45 0.94 5.08 14.69
CA LEU A 45 -0.42 4.99 15.20
C LEU A 45 -0.46 5.62 16.58
N ARG A 46 -1.27 6.67 16.73
CA ARG A 46 -1.56 7.24 18.04
C ARG A 46 -2.91 6.73 18.50
N LEU A 47 -2.90 5.79 19.44
CA LEU A 47 -4.13 5.30 20.05
C LEU A 47 -4.75 6.39 20.93
N SER A 48 -6.07 6.50 20.92
CA SER A 48 -6.79 7.28 21.92
C SER A 48 -6.98 6.44 23.19
N GLN A 49 -7.14 7.10 24.33
CA GLN A 49 -7.49 6.41 25.57
C GLN A 49 -8.81 5.61 25.44
N SER A 50 -9.83 6.18 24.78
CA SER A 50 -11.12 5.51 24.58
C SER A 50 -11.01 4.21 23.76
N LEU A 51 -10.11 4.22 22.77
CA LEU A 51 -9.84 3.05 21.92
C LEU A 51 -9.14 1.96 22.74
N ILE A 52 -8.17 2.32 23.56
CA ILE A 52 -7.49 1.38 24.47
C ILE A 52 -8.49 0.75 25.42
N GLU A 53 -9.31 1.55 26.10
CA GLU A 53 -10.35 1.05 27.00
C GLU A 53 -11.30 0.08 26.29
N SER A 54 -11.67 0.40 25.05
CA SER A 54 -12.53 -0.45 24.21
C SER A 54 -11.84 -1.75 23.81
N LEU A 55 -10.54 -1.73 23.49
CA LEU A 55 -9.74 -2.93 23.20
C LEU A 55 -9.70 -3.85 24.43
N LEU A 56 -9.40 -3.31 25.60
CA LEU A 56 -9.31 -4.13 26.82
C LEU A 56 -10.69 -4.73 27.17
N LYS A 57 -11.76 -3.91 27.12
CA LYS A 57 -13.14 -4.38 27.40
C LYS A 57 -13.59 -5.46 26.42
N ALA A 58 -13.23 -5.34 25.15
CA ALA A 58 -13.54 -6.36 24.15
C ALA A 58 -12.82 -7.68 24.45
N HIS A 59 -11.54 -7.66 24.80
CA HIS A 59 -10.82 -8.89 25.19
C HIS A 59 -11.42 -9.52 26.45
N LEU A 60 -11.74 -8.71 27.46
CA LEU A 60 -12.38 -9.19 28.69
C LEU A 60 -13.73 -9.86 28.37
N TYR A 61 -14.58 -9.20 27.58
CA TYR A 61 -15.87 -9.75 27.17
C TYR A 61 -15.73 -11.07 26.42
N LEU A 62 -14.77 -11.17 25.49
CA LEU A 62 -14.52 -12.40 24.74
C LEU A 62 -14.07 -13.54 25.65
N PHE A 63 -13.19 -13.28 26.63
CA PHE A 63 -12.76 -14.30 27.60
C PHE A 63 -13.93 -14.79 28.45
N GLU A 64 -14.77 -13.88 28.97
CA GLU A 64 -15.96 -14.25 29.75
C GLU A 64 -16.98 -15.05 28.93
N CYS A 65 -17.17 -14.69 27.65
CA CYS A 65 -18.05 -15.45 26.75
C CYS A 65 -17.51 -16.86 26.50
N TYR A 66 -16.21 -16.99 26.29
CA TYR A 66 -15.59 -18.30 26.06
C TYR A 66 -15.54 -19.15 27.34
N ASP A 67 -15.32 -18.57 28.52
CA ASP A 67 -15.46 -19.28 29.81
C ASP A 67 -16.86 -19.84 30.01
N ARG A 68 -17.89 -19.12 29.54
CA ARG A 68 -19.28 -19.52 29.70
C ARG A 68 -19.77 -20.52 28.65
N PHE A 69 -19.33 -20.37 27.41
CA PHE A 69 -19.90 -21.11 26.26
C PHE A 69 -18.92 -22.04 25.56
N GLY A 70 -17.61 -21.90 25.78
CA GLY A 70 -16.55 -22.81 25.29
C GLY A 70 -16.52 -23.01 23.78
N GLU A 71 -16.12 -24.21 23.36
CA GLU A 71 -16.02 -24.64 21.96
C GLU A 71 -17.27 -24.35 21.10
N PRO A 72 -18.51 -24.56 21.59
CA PRO A 72 -19.72 -24.16 20.84
C PRO A 72 -19.77 -22.71 20.37
N LEU A 73 -19.13 -21.78 21.10
CA LEU A 73 -18.99 -20.39 20.68
C LEU A 73 -17.87 -20.23 19.65
N ALA A 74 -16.72 -20.87 19.88
CA ALA A 74 -15.56 -20.80 18.99
C ALA A 74 -15.90 -21.31 17.58
N ASP A 75 -16.58 -22.45 17.48
CA ASP A 75 -17.01 -23.05 16.20
C ASP A 75 -17.86 -22.10 15.33
N ARG A 76 -18.56 -21.16 15.96
CA ARG A 76 -19.49 -20.25 15.29
C ARG A 76 -18.86 -18.93 14.86
N CYS A 77 -17.79 -18.47 15.51
CA CYS A 77 -17.28 -17.12 15.29
C CYS A 77 -15.76 -16.99 15.23
N ASP A 78 -14.98 -18.02 15.57
CA ASP A 78 -13.53 -17.95 15.65
C ASP A 78 -12.82 -18.48 14.40
N SER A 79 -12.99 -17.76 13.30
CA SER A 79 -12.35 -18.09 12.02
C SER A 79 -10.82 -17.94 12.01
N HIS A 80 -10.23 -17.39 13.08
CA HIS A 80 -8.81 -17.00 13.13
C HIS A 80 -8.05 -17.53 14.37
N GLY A 81 -8.68 -18.39 15.17
CA GLY A 81 -8.03 -19.08 16.29
C GLY A 81 -7.73 -18.20 17.50
N PHE A 82 -8.52 -17.15 17.74
CA PHE A 82 -8.39 -16.31 18.94
C PHE A 82 -8.64 -17.09 20.23
N PHE A 83 -9.71 -17.91 20.29
CA PHE A 83 -10.05 -18.70 21.47
C PHE A 83 -9.13 -19.89 21.65
N ALA A 84 -8.69 -20.51 20.55
CA ALA A 84 -7.66 -21.55 20.58
C ALA A 84 -6.34 -21.04 21.19
N ALA A 85 -5.99 -19.77 20.96
CA ALA A 85 -4.81 -19.12 21.53
C ALA A 85 -5.05 -18.47 22.90
N SER A 86 -6.23 -18.66 23.50
CA SER A 86 -6.62 -18.09 24.80
C SER A 86 -7.46 -19.06 25.64
N SER A 87 -7.25 -20.35 25.42
CA SER A 87 -8.05 -21.42 26.02
C SER A 87 -7.65 -21.68 27.48
N THR A 88 -6.37 -21.55 27.78
CA THR A 88 -5.82 -21.71 29.14
C THR A 88 -5.55 -20.37 29.84
N PRO A 89 -5.50 -20.33 31.19
CA PRO A 89 -5.14 -19.12 31.92
C PRO A 89 -3.78 -18.54 31.50
N GLU A 90 -2.78 -19.39 31.24
CA GLU A 90 -1.45 -19.01 30.77
C GLU A 90 -1.48 -18.41 29.36
N GLU A 91 -2.25 -18.99 28.44
CA GLU A 91 -2.47 -18.45 27.11
C GLU A 91 -3.17 -17.09 27.14
N ARG A 92 -4.18 -16.92 28.00
CA ARG A 92 -4.84 -15.61 28.23
C ARG A 92 -3.86 -14.59 28.76
N ARG A 93 -3.03 -14.97 29.74
CA ARG A 93 -1.96 -14.10 30.24
C ARG A 93 -1.04 -13.69 29.10
N GLN A 94 -0.62 -14.61 28.25
CA GLN A 94 0.22 -14.32 27.09
C GLN A 94 -0.46 -13.37 26.10
N CYS A 95 -1.72 -13.60 25.75
CA CYS A 95 -2.52 -12.71 24.91
C CYS A 95 -2.60 -11.29 25.49
N ILE A 96 -2.81 -11.15 26.80
CA ILE A 96 -2.84 -9.86 27.49
C ILE A 96 -1.45 -9.18 27.46
N ARG A 97 -0.35 -9.93 27.65
CA ARG A 97 1.02 -9.39 27.52
C ARG A 97 1.29 -8.87 26.12
N GLU A 98 0.87 -9.60 25.09
CA GLU A 98 1.02 -9.19 23.69
C GLU A 98 0.20 -7.94 23.36
N LEU A 99 -1.05 -7.86 23.86
CA LEU A 99 -1.88 -6.67 23.72
C LEU A 99 -1.24 -5.44 24.38
N CYS A 100 -0.75 -5.59 25.61
CA CYS A 100 -0.09 -4.50 26.32
C CYS A 100 1.20 -4.06 25.62
N THR A 101 1.98 -5.01 25.11
CA THR A 101 3.19 -4.75 24.32
C THR A 101 2.86 -3.98 23.04
N ALA A 102 1.85 -4.42 22.30
CA ALA A 102 1.40 -3.77 21.07
C ALA A 102 0.94 -2.32 21.33
N ILE A 103 0.19 -2.07 22.40
CA ILE A 103 -0.27 -0.73 22.79
C ILE A 103 0.91 0.17 23.18
N VAL A 104 1.83 -0.32 24.01
CA VAL A 104 2.98 0.48 24.49
C VAL A 104 3.95 0.80 23.36
N ASN A 105 4.10 -0.09 22.38
CA ASN A 105 4.93 0.13 21.20
C ASN A 105 4.28 1.08 20.17
N THR A 106 3.09 1.64 20.46
CA THR A 106 2.46 2.64 19.60
C THR A 106 3.05 4.05 19.75
N LYS A 107 2.71 5.00 18.85
CA LYS A 107 3.19 6.40 18.95
C LYS A 107 2.72 7.06 20.24
N LYS A 108 3.66 7.42 21.12
CA LYS A 108 3.40 7.89 22.50
C LYS A 108 2.69 6.85 23.37
N GLY A 109 2.81 5.56 23.02
CA GLY A 109 2.19 4.44 23.72
C GLY A 109 2.61 4.34 25.18
N GLU A 110 3.80 4.83 25.53
CA GLU A 110 4.31 4.90 26.90
C GLU A 110 3.42 5.73 27.82
N THR A 111 2.68 6.71 27.27
CA THR A 111 1.76 7.54 28.06
C THR A 111 0.52 6.76 28.51
N HIS A 112 0.25 5.62 27.87
CA HIS A 112 -0.88 4.74 28.20
C HIS A 112 -0.58 3.66 29.23
N ALA A 113 0.68 3.49 29.64
CA ALA A 113 1.05 2.55 30.70
C ALA A 113 0.29 2.81 32.01
N VAL A 114 0.00 4.09 32.31
CA VAL A 114 -0.82 4.48 33.48
C VAL A 114 -2.26 3.96 33.33
N VAL A 115 -2.87 4.06 32.15
CA VAL A 115 -4.24 3.58 31.90
C VAL A 115 -4.29 2.06 32.00
N LEU A 116 -3.33 1.35 31.40
CA LEU A 116 -3.20 -0.10 31.51
C LEU A 116 -3.05 -0.54 32.97
N HIS A 117 -2.22 0.17 33.75
CA HIS A 117 -2.03 -0.09 35.16
C HIS A 117 -3.26 0.26 36.02
N LEU A 118 -4.07 1.26 35.67
CA LEU A 118 -5.28 1.56 36.43
C LEU A 118 -6.38 0.53 36.19
N MET A 119 -6.53 0.06 34.95
CA MET A 119 -7.61 -0.84 34.57
C MET A 119 -7.38 -2.31 34.98
N HIS A 120 -6.12 -2.74 35.14
CA HIS A 120 -5.85 -4.16 35.42
C HIS A 120 -6.49 -4.66 36.71
N ARG A 121 -6.63 -3.82 37.76
CA ARG A 121 -7.22 -4.24 39.04
C ARG A 121 -8.70 -4.60 38.88
N THR A 122 -9.46 -3.69 38.29
CA THR A 122 -10.90 -3.89 38.04
C THR A 122 -11.13 -5.09 37.12
N PHE A 123 -10.23 -5.34 36.17
CA PHE A 123 -10.36 -6.46 35.25
C PHE A 123 -9.92 -7.78 35.89
N ALA A 124 -8.92 -7.76 36.76
CA ALA A 124 -8.46 -8.93 37.51
C ALA A 124 -9.48 -9.44 38.53
N GLU A 125 -10.35 -8.56 39.05
CA GLU A 125 -11.50 -8.94 39.89
C GLU A 125 -12.54 -9.77 39.13
N ILE A 126 -12.67 -9.55 37.81
CA ILE A 126 -13.61 -10.27 36.94
C ILE A 126 -12.92 -11.52 36.38
N GLN A 127 -11.74 -11.34 35.77
CA GLN A 127 -10.99 -12.40 35.12
C GLN A 127 -9.52 -12.36 35.60
N PRO A 128 -9.04 -13.37 36.37
CA PRO A 128 -7.76 -13.29 37.06
C PRO A 128 -6.51 -13.17 36.17
N ALA A 129 -6.56 -13.53 34.89
CA ALA A 129 -5.40 -13.44 33.99
C ALA A 129 -4.95 -11.99 33.74
N TRP A 130 -5.84 -11.00 33.91
CA TRP A 130 -5.51 -9.58 33.81
C TRP A 130 -4.54 -9.06 34.87
N SER A 131 -4.33 -9.80 35.97
CA SER A 131 -3.30 -9.49 36.97
C SER A 131 -1.88 -9.46 36.39
N VAL A 132 -1.64 -10.14 35.26
CA VAL A 132 -0.34 -10.20 34.57
C VAL A 132 0.21 -8.81 34.19
N ILE A 133 -0.66 -7.81 34.02
CA ILE A 133 -0.24 -6.43 33.71
C ILE A 133 0.60 -5.85 34.84
N HIS A 134 0.42 -6.30 36.09
CA HIS A 134 1.23 -5.88 37.23
C HIS A 134 2.67 -6.40 37.15
N GLU A 135 2.86 -7.55 36.51
CA GLU A 135 4.14 -8.26 36.39
C GLU A 135 4.96 -7.81 35.16
N LEU A 136 4.39 -6.95 34.31
CA LEU A 136 5.06 -6.47 33.10
C LEU A 136 6.21 -5.50 33.42
N ASP A 137 7.42 -5.84 32.99
CA ASP A 137 8.53 -4.88 32.95
C ASP A 137 8.38 -3.98 31.72
N TRP A 138 7.75 -2.81 31.92
CA TRP A 138 7.59 -1.80 30.89
C TRP A 138 8.92 -1.29 30.32
N SER A 139 10.02 -1.40 31.07
CA SER A 139 11.35 -1.03 30.59
C SER A 139 11.94 -2.08 29.63
N GLU A 140 11.63 -3.36 29.84
CA GLU A 140 12.03 -4.47 28.97
C GLU A 140 11.21 -4.50 27.68
N ILE A 141 9.89 -4.29 27.78
CA ILE A 141 8.99 -4.14 26.63
C ILE A 141 9.49 -3.05 25.67
N ARG A 142 10.00 -1.95 26.23
CA ARG A 142 10.59 -0.83 25.46
C ARG A 142 11.96 -1.15 24.84
N ARG A 143 12.69 -2.16 25.32
CA ARG A 143 14.02 -2.58 24.82
C ARG A 143 13.94 -3.71 23.79
N SER A 144 12.85 -4.47 23.76
CA SER A 144 12.67 -5.67 22.92
C SER A 144 12.69 -5.42 21.39
N GLU A 145 12.72 -4.16 20.94
CA GLU A 145 12.90 -3.80 19.53
C GLU A 145 14.07 -2.82 19.36
N ALA A 146 15.29 -3.35 19.45
CA ALA A 146 16.44 -2.71 18.85
C ALA A 146 16.19 -2.60 17.33
N LEU A 147 16.07 -1.35 16.87
CA LEU A 147 15.90 -0.90 15.49
C LEU A 147 16.48 -1.88 14.46
N THR A 148 15.61 -2.58 13.73
CA THR A 148 16.02 -3.25 12.50
C THR A 148 15.84 -2.29 11.34
N SER A 149 16.76 -2.33 10.36
CA SER A 149 16.70 -1.48 9.16
C SER A 149 15.46 -1.70 8.28
N SER A 150 14.63 -2.72 8.59
CA SER A 150 13.29 -2.95 8.01
C SER A 150 12.18 -2.10 8.64
N ASP A 151 12.43 -1.45 9.78
CA ASP A 151 11.42 -0.70 10.56
C ASP A 151 11.12 0.69 10.01
N PHE A 152 11.82 1.11 8.95
CA PHE A 152 11.45 2.27 8.15
C PHE A 152 10.63 1.79 6.96
N ILE A 153 9.36 1.44 7.17
CA ILE A 153 8.41 1.37 6.06
C ILE A 153 8.42 2.75 5.42
N SER A 154 8.92 2.83 4.18
CA SER A 154 9.05 4.11 3.50
C SER A 154 7.69 4.81 3.48
N PRO A 155 7.62 6.14 3.69
CA PRO A 155 6.36 6.87 3.63
C PRO A 155 5.64 6.65 2.29
N GLU A 156 6.40 6.40 1.22
CA GLU A 156 5.91 5.99 -0.08
C GLU A 156 5.17 4.63 -0.06
N LEU A 157 5.68 3.63 0.67
CA LEU A 157 5.03 2.32 0.81
C LEU A 157 3.70 2.46 1.57
N GLN A 158 3.67 3.23 2.66
CA GLN A 158 2.42 3.49 3.39
C GLN A 158 1.40 4.23 2.53
N GLN A 159 1.85 5.26 1.81
CA GLN A 159 1.01 6.02 0.89
C GLN A 159 0.43 5.10 -0.20
N MET A 160 1.27 4.22 -0.77
CA MET A 160 0.85 3.23 -1.76
C MET A 160 -0.24 2.31 -1.18
N ARG A 161 0.01 1.67 -0.03
CA ARG A 161 -0.96 0.74 0.60
C ARG A 161 -2.31 1.40 0.88
N ARG A 162 -2.30 2.63 1.41
CA ARG A 162 -3.53 3.41 1.67
C ARG A 162 -4.27 3.75 0.38
N LEU A 163 -3.55 4.11 -0.68
CA LEU A 163 -4.13 4.40 -1.98
C LEU A 163 -4.79 3.17 -2.60
N VAL A 164 -4.10 2.03 -2.59
CA VAL A 164 -4.61 0.75 -3.10
C VAL A 164 -5.87 0.35 -2.36
N LYS A 165 -5.86 0.33 -1.02
CA LYS A 165 -7.05 0.01 -0.21
C LYS A 165 -8.22 0.96 -0.49
N ARG A 166 -7.96 2.25 -0.71
CA ARG A 166 -9.03 3.23 -1.02
C ARG A 166 -9.65 3.00 -2.40
N ILE A 167 -8.84 2.72 -3.41
CA ILE A 167 -9.34 2.45 -4.77
C ILE A 167 -10.06 1.09 -4.80
N GLY A 168 -9.48 0.05 -4.21
CA GLY A 168 -10.06 -1.31 -4.18
C GLY A 168 -11.41 -1.41 -3.45
N ARG A 169 -11.72 -0.48 -2.52
CA ARG A 169 -13.01 -0.40 -1.83
C ARG A 169 -14.15 0.21 -2.66
N LEU A 170 -13.86 0.78 -3.83
CA LEU A 170 -14.89 1.37 -4.68
C LEU A 170 -15.78 0.28 -5.28
N SER A 171 -17.08 0.56 -5.38
CA SER A 171 -18.09 -0.43 -5.76
C SER A 171 -18.17 -0.75 -7.25
N SER A 172 -17.50 0.02 -8.12
CA SER A 172 -17.52 -0.21 -9.57
C SER A 172 -16.14 -0.04 -10.20
N LEU A 173 -15.87 -0.82 -11.25
CA LEU A 173 -14.65 -0.74 -12.05
C LEU A 173 -14.44 0.69 -12.60
N GLN A 174 -15.52 1.30 -13.09
CA GLN A 174 -15.50 2.67 -13.62
C GLN A 174 -15.06 3.69 -12.55
N HIS A 175 -15.53 3.56 -11.30
CA HIS A 175 -15.08 4.43 -10.22
C HIS A 175 -13.59 4.19 -9.88
N MET A 176 -13.14 2.94 -9.91
CA MET A 176 -11.73 2.60 -9.74
C MET A 176 -10.86 3.24 -10.82
N GLU A 177 -11.27 3.15 -12.09
CA GLU A 177 -10.57 3.76 -13.23
C GLU A 177 -10.47 5.28 -13.07
N ILE A 178 -11.57 5.95 -12.75
CA ILE A 178 -11.58 7.41 -12.54
C ILE A 178 -10.66 7.80 -11.38
N ALA A 179 -10.72 7.06 -10.26
CA ALA A 179 -9.87 7.32 -9.11
C ALA A 179 -8.39 7.09 -9.43
N LEU A 180 -8.07 6.01 -10.15
CA LEU A 180 -6.73 5.69 -10.60
C LEU A 180 -6.19 6.77 -11.55
N GLN A 181 -6.96 7.19 -12.56
CA GLN A 181 -6.57 8.24 -13.49
C GLN A 181 -6.25 9.56 -12.79
N ARG A 182 -7.01 9.92 -11.74
CA ARG A 182 -6.71 11.08 -10.90
C ARG A 182 -5.43 10.87 -10.09
N ALA A 183 -5.26 9.70 -9.49
CA ALA A 183 -4.07 9.38 -8.69
C ALA A 183 -2.78 9.40 -9.53
N LEU A 184 -2.82 8.91 -10.77
CA LEU A 184 -1.66 8.91 -11.68
C LEU A 184 -1.12 10.31 -12.00
N LYS A 185 -1.95 11.35 -11.85
CA LYS A 185 -1.53 12.75 -12.00
C LYS A 185 -0.90 13.33 -10.73
N LEU A 186 -1.34 12.88 -9.56
CA LEU A 186 -1.02 13.50 -8.27
C LEU A 186 0.08 12.78 -7.50
N VAL A 187 0.29 11.50 -7.78
CA VAL A 187 1.14 10.62 -6.99
C VAL A 187 2.40 10.28 -7.77
N GLY A 188 3.56 10.61 -7.18
CA GLY A 188 4.87 10.37 -7.78
C GLY A 188 5.19 8.89 -8.01
N PHE A 189 6.05 8.62 -8.99
CA PHE A 189 6.37 7.25 -9.41
C PHE A 189 7.01 6.39 -8.31
N GLN A 190 7.73 7.00 -7.37
CA GLN A 190 8.28 6.33 -6.19
C GLN A 190 7.24 5.59 -5.34
N VAL A 191 5.99 6.06 -5.30
CA VAL A 191 4.89 5.39 -4.60
C VAL A 191 4.42 4.19 -5.43
N TRP A 192 4.25 4.38 -6.73
CA TRP A 192 3.87 3.32 -7.67
C TRP A 192 4.93 2.23 -7.80
N LEU A 193 6.20 2.53 -7.54
CA LEU A 193 7.28 1.55 -7.46
C LEU A 193 6.97 0.42 -6.45
N HIS A 194 6.42 0.78 -5.29
CA HIS A 194 6.03 -0.18 -4.27
C HIS A 194 4.92 -1.09 -4.75
N LEU A 195 4.04 -0.57 -5.60
CA LEU A 195 2.97 -1.34 -6.20
C LEU A 195 3.53 -2.53 -6.99
N PHE A 196 4.69 -2.43 -7.66
CA PHE A 196 5.34 -3.53 -8.38
C PHE A 196 6.18 -4.47 -7.49
N ARG A 197 6.46 -4.06 -6.25
CA ARG A 197 7.30 -4.80 -5.28
C ARG A 197 6.49 -5.48 -4.18
N GLU A 198 5.18 -5.23 -4.11
CA GLU A 198 4.34 -5.80 -3.06
C GLU A 198 4.38 -7.34 -3.08
N SER A 199 4.65 -7.93 -1.90
CA SER A 199 4.75 -9.38 -1.69
C SER A 199 3.45 -10.09 -2.06
N ARG A 200 3.56 -11.36 -2.49
CA ARG A 200 2.41 -12.24 -2.76
C ARG A 200 1.63 -12.58 -1.50
N ASP A 201 2.30 -12.56 -0.35
CA ASP A 201 1.71 -12.87 0.95
C ASP A 201 0.97 -11.67 1.57
N SER A 202 0.97 -10.52 0.89
CA SER A 202 0.29 -9.30 1.33
C SER A 202 -1.22 -9.39 1.11
N ASP A 203 -2.00 -8.93 2.09
CA ASP A 203 -3.47 -8.88 2.05
C ASP A 203 -4.01 -8.04 0.88
N ILE A 204 -3.24 -7.03 0.45
CA ILE A 204 -3.59 -6.17 -0.68
C ILE A 204 -2.99 -6.62 -2.01
N HIS A 205 -2.34 -7.79 -2.06
CA HIS A 205 -1.62 -8.22 -3.26
C HIS A 205 -2.54 -8.27 -4.49
N SER A 206 -3.75 -8.78 -4.33
CA SER A 206 -4.77 -8.84 -5.39
C SER A 206 -5.15 -7.45 -5.89
N ASP A 207 -5.34 -6.49 -4.98
CA ASP A 207 -5.70 -5.11 -5.31
C ASP A 207 -4.54 -4.38 -5.99
N CYS A 208 -3.32 -4.57 -5.49
CA CYS A 208 -2.11 -4.10 -6.15
C CYS A 208 -2.02 -4.67 -7.57
N HIS A 209 -2.26 -5.98 -7.73
CA HIS A 209 -2.21 -6.65 -9.03
C HIS A 209 -3.26 -6.09 -9.99
N LEU A 210 -4.51 -5.89 -9.56
CA LEU A 210 -5.56 -5.25 -10.36
C LEU A 210 -5.13 -3.86 -10.82
N LEU A 211 -4.62 -3.02 -9.92
CA LEU A 211 -4.17 -1.68 -10.27
C LEU A 211 -2.95 -1.68 -11.20
N ARG A 212 -2.00 -2.63 -11.07
CA ARG A 212 -0.91 -2.83 -12.06
C ARG A 212 -1.51 -3.00 -13.44
N HIS A 213 -2.51 -3.87 -13.54
CA HIS A 213 -3.16 -4.22 -14.79
C HIS A 213 -3.81 -3.00 -15.42
N MET A 214 -4.63 -2.27 -14.65
CA MET A 214 -5.33 -1.07 -15.11
C MET A 214 -4.38 0.04 -15.58
N ILE A 215 -3.25 0.25 -14.87
CA ILE A 215 -2.22 1.21 -15.31
C ILE A 215 -1.62 0.78 -16.66
N CYS A 216 -1.28 -0.51 -16.80
CA CYS A 216 -0.72 -1.04 -18.03
C CYS A 216 -1.71 -0.98 -19.20
N ASP A 217 -2.99 -1.26 -18.95
CA ASP A 217 -4.05 -1.17 -19.95
C ASP A 217 -4.22 0.29 -20.39
N THR A 218 -4.25 1.23 -19.44
CA THR A 218 -4.27 2.68 -19.72
C THR A 218 -3.10 3.14 -20.60
N LEU A 219 -1.90 2.59 -20.39
CA LEU A 219 -0.73 2.87 -21.24
C LEU A 219 -0.83 2.23 -22.64
N THR A 220 -1.47 1.06 -22.75
CA THR A 220 -1.54 0.27 -24.00
C THR A 220 -2.70 0.69 -24.90
N GLU A 221 -3.86 1.03 -24.33
CA GLU A 221 -5.10 1.37 -25.04
C GLU A 221 -5.08 2.76 -25.69
N ALA A 222 -4.00 3.51 -25.58
CA ALA A 222 -3.91 4.90 -26.01
C ALA A 222 -3.84 5.08 -27.55
N ARG A 223 -4.97 4.87 -28.23
CA ARG A 223 -5.22 5.45 -29.57
C ARG A 223 -5.22 6.99 -29.52
N SER A 224 -5.46 7.58 -28.35
CA SER A 224 -5.17 8.97 -27.98
C SER A 224 -4.53 9.04 -26.59
N PRO A 225 -3.56 9.94 -26.34
CA PRO A 225 -2.92 10.05 -25.04
C PRO A 225 -3.89 10.68 -24.03
N SER A 226 -4.29 9.89 -23.03
CA SER A 226 -5.09 10.40 -21.92
C SER A 226 -4.22 11.32 -21.02
N PRO A 227 -4.80 12.34 -20.38
CA PRO A 227 -4.10 13.15 -19.38
C PRO A 227 -3.55 12.35 -18.18
N ALA A 228 -4.06 11.13 -17.96
CA ALA A 228 -3.55 10.24 -16.91
C ALA A 228 -2.24 9.57 -17.33
N CYS A 229 -2.11 9.17 -18.60
CA CYS A 229 -0.86 8.65 -19.16
C CYS A 229 0.25 9.70 -19.08
N SER A 230 -0.09 10.96 -19.39
CA SER A 230 0.90 12.04 -19.33
C SER A 230 1.34 12.38 -17.91
N GLY A 231 0.41 12.41 -16.96
CA GLY A 231 0.76 12.54 -15.55
C GLY A 231 1.66 11.41 -15.06
N PHE A 232 1.37 10.16 -15.44
CA PHE A 232 2.18 9.02 -15.04
C PHE A 232 3.60 9.08 -15.61
N LEU A 233 3.76 9.43 -16.90
CA LEU A 233 5.09 9.57 -17.49
C LEU A 233 5.87 10.74 -16.88
N HIS A 234 5.22 11.88 -16.65
CA HIS A 234 5.86 13.01 -15.99
C HIS A 234 6.36 12.62 -14.59
N ASN A 235 5.57 11.85 -13.85
CA ASN A 235 5.99 11.30 -12.55
C ASN A 235 7.17 10.32 -12.65
N ILE A 236 7.26 9.52 -13.72
CA ILE A 236 8.45 8.69 -14.00
C ILE A 236 9.65 9.62 -14.22
N TYR A 237 9.51 10.63 -15.09
CA TYR A 237 10.58 11.58 -15.38
C TYR A 237 11.10 12.28 -14.12
N LEU A 238 10.21 12.84 -13.28
CA LEU A 238 10.60 13.49 -12.03
C LEU A 238 11.37 12.55 -11.10
N PHE A 239 11.03 11.26 -11.11
CA PHE A 239 11.73 10.26 -10.33
C PHE A 239 13.11 9.92 -10.90
N VAL A 240 13.21 9.74 -12.23
CA VAL A 240 14.46 9.31 -12.89
C VAL A 240 15.43 10.45 -13.19
N SER A 241 14.97 11.70 -13.23
CA SER A 241 15.83 12.88 -13.43
C SER A 241 16.85 13.06 -12.30
N GLN A 242 16.65 12.38 -11.17
CA GLN A 242 17.63 12.26 -10.10
C GLN A 242 18.58 11.09 -10.40
N PRO A 243 19.90 11.31 -10.48
CA PRO A 243 20.87 10.29 -10.92
C PRO A 243 20.86 8.97 -10.13
N ALA A 244 20.48 9.01 -8.85
CA ALA A 244 20.43 7.83 -7.99
C ALA A 244 19.27 6.85 -8.32
N SER A 245 18.31 7.27 -9.16
CA SER A 245 17.05 6.57 -9.36
C SER A 245 16.98 5.73 -10.64
N GLU A 246 17.93 5.89 -11.57
CA GLU A 246 17.94 5.15 -12.85
C GLU A 246 17.95 3.64 -12.65
N VAL A 247 18.82 3.15 -11.76
CA VAL A 247 18.95 1.72 -11.44
C VAL A 247 17.62 1.18 -10.89
N ARG A 248 16.93 1.96 -10.07
CA ARG A 248 15.62 1.58 -9.52
C ARG A 248 14.54 1.54 -10.59
N PHE A 249 14.58 2.46 -11.56
CA PHE A 249 13.68 2.44 -12.71
C PHE A 249 13.93 1.21 -13.59
N TRP A 250 15.17 0.90 -13.94
CA TRP A 250 15.50 -0.30 -14.73
C TRP A 250 15.06 -1.59 -14.05
N ALA A 251 15.21 -1.70 -12.72
CA ALA A 251 14.69 -2.84 -11.97
C ALA A 251 13.15 -3.02 -12.11
N CYS A 252 12.38 -1.94 -12.31
CA CYS A 252 10.94 -2.04 -12.59
C CYS A 252 10.64 -2.64 -13.95
N LEU A 253 11.51 -2.37 -14.94
CA LEU A 253 11.34 -2.82 -16.31
C LEU A 253 11.58 -4.33 -16.46
N GLU A 254 12.07 -5.02 -15.43
CA GLU A 254 12.05 -6.49 -15.36
C GLU A 254 10.61 -7.03 -15.36
N HIS A 255 9.63 -6.24 -14.90
CA HIS A 255 8.22 -6.60 -14.99
C HIS A 255 7.73 -6.48 -16.44
N LYS A 256 7.71 -7.62 -17.16
CA LYS A 256 7.41 -7.72 -18.60
C LYS A 256 6.21 -6.89 -19.07
N ARG A 257 5.11 -6.87 -18.31
CA ARG A 257 3.90 -6.13 -18.68
C ARG A 257 4.09 -4.62 -18.63
N LEU A 258 4.78 -4.10 -17.62
CA LEU A 258 5.04 -2.65 -17.52
C LEU A 258 5.98 -2.22 -18.65
N ALA A 259 7.06 -2.97 -18.86
CA ALA A 259 8.00 -2.70 -19.95
C ALA A 259 7.29 -2.73 -21.31
N GLY A 260 6.49 -3.77 -21.58
CA GLY A 260 5.72 -3.89 -22.82
C GLY A 260 4.75 -2.73 -23.04
N SER A 261 3.96 -2.36 -22.02
CA SER A 261 2.99 -1.27 -22.13
C SER A 261 3.67 0.11 -22.29
N LEU A 262 4.74 0.37 -21.55
CA LEU A 262 5.51 1.62 -21.70
C LEU A 262 6.20 1.70 -23.06
N SER A 263 6.76 0.59 -23.55
CA SER A 263 7.34 0.50 -24.89
C SER A 263 6.30 0.74 -25.98
N ALA A 264 5.13 0.11 -25.88
CA ALA A 264 4.03 0.33 -26.83
C ALA A 264 3.62 1.81 -26.87
N TYR A 265 3.42 2.41 -25.69
CA TYR A 265 3.08 3.83 -25.56
C TYR A 265 4.11 4.75 -26.23
N LEU A 266 5.39 4.61 -25.88
CA LEU A 266 6.46 5.46 -26.41
C LEU A 266 6.70 5.22 -27.91
N SER A 267 6.63 3.98 -28.38
CA SER A 267 6.75 3.70 -29.82
C SER A 267 5.62 4.32 -30.63
N GLY A 268 4.38 4.25 -30.13
CA GLY A 268 3.22 4.89 -30.76
C GLY A 268 3.29 6.41 -30.67
N HIS A 269 3.92 6.98 -29.64
CA HIS A 269 4.20 8.41 -29.56
C HIS A 269 5.18 8.83 -30.67
N TRP A 270 6.33 8.16 -30.78
CA TRP A 270 7.34 8.49 -31.79
C TRP A 270 6.84 8.29 -33.21
N SER A 271 6.07 7.22 -33.48
CA SER A 271 5.53 6.97 -34.82
C SER A 271 4.60 8.08 -35.31
N ARG A 272 3.90 8.76 -34.40
CA ARG A 272 2.99 9.85 -34.71
C ARG A 272 3.68 11.20 -34.81
N ASN A 273 4.61 11.48 -33.90
CA ASN A 273 5.09 12.84 -33.66
C ASN A 273 6.46 13.15 -34.29
N LEU A 274 7.26 12.14 -34.59
CA LEU A 274 8.62 12.37 -35.08
C LEU A 274 8.73 13.14 -36.41
N PRO A 275 7.83 12.96 -37.40
CA PRO A 275 7.86 13.75 -38.64
C PRO A 275 7.69 15.26 -38.41
N PHE A 276 7.04 15.64 -37.31
CA PHE A 276 6.76 17.01 -36.93
C PHE A 276 7.71 17.52 -35.84
N PHE A 277 8.81 16.83 -35.60
CA PHE A 277 9.72 17.13 -34.50
C PHE A 277 10.91 17.98 -34.93
N ASN A 278 11.02 19.19 -34.39
CA ASN A 278 12.21 20.02 -34.60
C ASN A 278 13.34 19.56 -33.66
N LEU A 279 14.39 18.96 -34.23
CA LEU A 279 15.54 18.45 -33.49
C LEU A 279 16.32 19.55 -32.77
N ASP A 280 16.36 20.78 -33.30
CA ASP A 280 17.19 21.86 -32.79
C ASP A 280 16.53 22.61 -31.65
N GLU A 281 15.22 22.83 -31.76
CA GLU A 281 14.43 23.47 -30.71
C GLU A 281 13.95 22.47 -29.65
N MET A 282 14.07 21.16 -29.93
CA MET A 282 13.48 20.08 -29.14
C MET A 282 11.99 20.31 -28.89
N GLN A 283 11.27 20.74 -29.93
CA GLN A 283 9.85 21.12 -29.89
C GLN A 283 9.10 20.61 -31.12
N MET A 284 7.78 20.55 -31.04
CA MET A 284 6.92 20.23 -32.18
C MET A 284 6.88 21.42 -33.15
N SER A 285 6.98 21.14 -34.45
CA SER A 285 6.83 22.15 -35.51
C SER A 285 5.43 22.75 -35.51
N ALA A 286 5.30 24.01 -35.93
CA ALA A 286 4.01 24.68 -36.07
C ALA A 286 3.04 23.97 -37.03
N ASP A 287 3.57 23.21 -37.99
CA ASP A 287 2.80 22.45 -38.98
C ASP A 287 2.30 21.09 -38.47
N ALA A 288 2.58 20.75 -37.19
CA ALA A 288 2.00 19.58 -36.58
C ALA A 288 0.46 19.71 -36.65
N PRO A 289 -0.27 18.64 -37.01
CA PRO A 289 -1.73 18.68 -36.93
C PRO A 289 -2.14 19.18 -35.54
N ALA A 290 -3.28 19.88 -35.45
CA ALA A 290 -3.87 20.36 -34.20
C ALA A 290 -4.26 19.18 -33.30
N MET A 291 -3.23 18.52 -32.81
CA MET A 291 -3.20 17.62 -31.70
C MET A 291 -3.28 18.55 -30.49
N ASP A 292 -4.05 18.21 -29.47
CA ASP A 292 -3.99 19.00 -28.23
C ASP A 292 -2.52 19.02 -27.79
N ALA A 293 -1.83 20.14 -27.99
CA ALA A 293 -0.40 20.29 -27.72
C ALA A 293 -0.06 20.13 -26.21
N SER A 294 -1.04 19.77 -25.39
CA SER A 294 -0.95 19.43 -23.97
C SER A 294 -0.69 17.93 -23.72
N GLN A 295 -0.56 17.13 -24.78
CA GLN A 295 -0.49 15.68 -24.73
C GLN A 295 0.94 15.17 -24.53
N LEU A 296 1.29 14.92 -23.26
CA LEU A 296 2.58 14.43 -22.77
C LEU A 296 3.71 15.47 -22.91
N PRO A 297 4.33 15.87 -21.79
CA PRO A 297 5.43 16.79 -21.87
C PRO A 297 6.63 16.07 -22.52
N LEU A 298 7.16 16.75 -23.54
CA LEU A 298 7.97 16.15 -24.58
C LEU A 298 9.36 15.73 -24.09
N ASN A 299 9.95 16.57 -23.24
CA ASN A 299 11.25 16.31 -22.64
C ASN A 299 11.22 15.02 -21.82
N GLU A 300 10.11 14.75 -21.15
CA GLU A 300 9.87 13.54 -20.36
C GLU A 300 9.80 12.31 -21.25
N ALA A 301 9.13 12.41 -22.41
CA ALA A 301 9.08 11.33 -23.41
C ALA A 301 10.47 11.02 -23.97
N ILE A 302 11.24 12.04 -24.36
CA ILE A 302 12.59 11.87 -24.92
C ILE A 302 13.51 11.26 -23.85
N TYR A 303 13.49 11.80 -22.63
CA TYR A 303 14.35 11.33 -21.55
C TYR A 303 14.06 9.89 -21.14
N VAL A 304 12.79 9.52 -20.95
CA VAL A 304 12.44 8.12 -20.61
C VAL A 304 12.77 7.18 -21.78
N THR A 305 12.57 7.61 -23.03
CA THR A 305 12.98 6.82 -24.20
C THR A 305 14.49 6.59 -24.21
N HIS A 306 15.28 7.63 -23.92
CA HIS A 306 16.75 7.53 -23.82
C HIS A 306 17.15 6.45 -22.80
N LEU A 307 16.56 6.49 -21.59
CA LEU A 307 16.83 5.49 -20.56
C LEU A 307 16.43 4.07 -20.96
N MET A 308 15.34 3.90 -21.71
CA MET A 308 14.88 2.57 -22.15
C MET A 308 15.76 1.97 -23.26
N VAL A 309 16.41 2.79 -24.10
CA VAL A 309 17.36 2.32 -25.13
C VAL A 309 18.81 2.24 -24.65
N ALA A 310 19.10 2.77 -23.46
CA ALA A 310 20.42 2.73 -22.83
C ALA A 310 20.91 1.29 -22.67
N THR A 311 22.24 1.10 -22.73
CA THR A 311 22.89 -0.22 -22.66
C THR A 311 22.53 -1.02 -21.42
N ARG A 312 22.25 -0.34 -20.30
CA ARG A 312 21.90 -0.93 -19.00
C ARG A 312 20.43 -1.33 -18.86
N SER A 313 19.54 -0.89 -19.77
CA SER A 313 18.11 -1.21 -19.70
C SER A 313 17.85 -2.68 -20.03
N PRO A 314 17.08 -3.41 -19.19
CA PRO A 314 16.78 -4.83 -19.42
C PRO A 314 15.85 -5.05 -20.62
N CYS A 315 15.02 -4.06 -20.97
CA CYS A 315 14.11 -4.14 -22.12
C CYS A 315 14.70 -3.58 -23.41
N ARG A 316 15.96 -3.11 -23.41
CA ARG A 316 16.62 -2.43 -24.54
C ARG A 316 16.43 -3.14 -25.87
N ARG A 317 16.78 -4.43 -25.93
CA ARG A 317 16.76 -5.20 -27.20
C ARG A 317 15.36 -5.26 -27.78
N GLN A 318 14.37 -5.59 -26.94
CA GLN A 318 12.97 -5.66 -27.33
C GLN A 318 12.45 -4.30 -27.79
N PHE A 319 12.74 -3.25 -27.02
CA PHE A 319 12.25 -1.91 -27.33
C PHE A 319 12.86 -1.35 -28.62
N VAL A 320 14.17 -1.52 -28.82
CA VAL A 320 14.86 -1.12 -30.07
C VAL A 320 14.29 -1.88 -31.27
N GLN A 321 14.03 -3.17 -31.13
CA GLN A 321 13.41 -3.97 -32.21
C GLN A 321 12.02 -3.44 -32.55
N GLN A 322 11.17 -3.21 -31.55
CA GLN A 322 9.82 -2.66 -31.75
C GLN A 322 9.84 -1.30 -32.45
N LEU A 323 10.69 -0.37 -31.99
CA LEU A 323 10.84 0.94 -32.62
C LEU A 323 11.29 0.83 -34.08
N ARG A 324 12.27 -0.03 -34.38
CA ARG A 324 12.74 -0.25 -35.76
C ARG A 324 11.68 -0.84 -36.69
N THR A 325 10.76 -1.65 -36.15
CA THR A 325 9.66 -2.21 -36.95
C THR A 325 8.55 -1.21 -37.24
N ILE A 326 8.38 -0.21 -36.37
CA ILE A 326 7.28 0.76 -36.45
C ILE A 326 7.72 2.04 -37.19
N LEU A 327 8.97 2.47 -36.98
CA LEU A 327 9.52 3.68 -37.57
C LEU A 327 10.20 3.38 -38.91
N SER A 328 10.08 4.30 -39.87
CA SER A 328 10.88 4.25 -41.09
C SER A 328 12.38 4.42 -40.77
N PRO A 329 13.29 4.01 -41.67
CA PRO A 329 14.73 4.19 -41.45
C PRO A 329 15.16 5.64 -41.21
N SER A 330 14.53 6.61 -41.89
CA SER A 330 14.80 8.03 -41.70
C SER A 330 14.34 8.52 -40.33
N SER A 331 13.11 8.17 -39.93
CA SER A 331 12.58 8.46 -38.60
C SER A 331 13.43 7.84 -37.51
N TRP A 332 13.81 6.57 -37.63
CA TRP A 332 14.71 5.93 -36.67
C TRP A 332 16.02 6.71 -36.50
N THR A 333 16.61 7.20 -37.59
CA THR A 333 17.84 7.99 -37.55
C THR A 333 17.64 9.33 -36.84
N GLN A 334 16.52 10.02 -37.09
CA GLN A 334 16.17 11.26 -36.39
C GLN A 334 15.97 11.03 -34.89
N LEU A 335 15.28 9.96 -34.50
CA LEU A 335 15.11 9.60 -33.09
C LEU A 335 16.46 9.37 -32.42
N LEU A 336 17.40 8.66 -33.06
CA LEU A 336 18.74 8.48 -32.51
C LEU A 336 19.48 9.82 -32.31
N GLN A 337 19.35 10.76 -33.25
CA GLN A 337 19.92 12.11 -33.10
C GLN A 337 19.34 12.85 -31.88
N LEU A 338 18.03 12.74 -31.65
CA LEU A 338 17.38 13.30 -30.46
C LEU A 338 17.92 12.71 -29.16
N LEU A 339 17.97 11.37 -29.10
CA LEU A 339 18.41 10.67 -27.90
C LEU A 339 19.89 10.94 -27.59
N ASN A 340 20.71 11.21 -28.60
CA ASN A 340 22.10 11.63 -28.44
C ASN A 340 22.22 13.05 -27.87
N LYS A 341 21.37 14.01 -28.30
CA LYS A 341 21.33 15.36 -27.69
C LYS A 341 20.95 15.28 -26.21
N VAL A 342 19.96 14.46 -25.87
CA VAL A 342 19.57 14.24 -24.46
C VAL A 342 20.69 13.60 -23.65
N ALA A 343 21.41 12.62 -24.23
CA ALA A 343 22.57 12.05 -23.57
C ALA A 343 23.55 13.15 -23.15
N PHE A 344 23.87 14.09 -24.05
CA PHE A 344 24.78 15.20 -23.76
C PHE A 344 24.28 16.18 -22.68
N VAL A 345 22.97 16.45 -22.63
CA VAL A 345 22.40 17.42 -21.67
C VAL A 345 22.35 16.86 -20.24
N PHE A 346 22.15 15.54 -20.10
CA PHE A 346 21.88 14.91 -18.80
C PHE A 346 23.00 13.97 -18.30
N SER A 347 24.09 13.80 -19.06
CA SER A 347 25.33 13.14 -18.63
C SER A 347 26.33 14.15 -18.07
#